data_AF-A0A3B6XCD5-F1
#
_entry.id   AF-A0A3B6XCD5-F1
#
_cell.length_a   1.000
_cell.length_b   1.000
_cell.length_c   1.000
_cell.angle_alpha   90.00
_cell.angle_beta   90.00
_cell.angle_gamma   90.00
#
_symmetry.space_group_name_H-M   'P 1'
#
loop_
_entity.id
_entity.type
_entity.pdbx_description
1 polymer ?
#
loop_
_entity_poly.entity_id
_entity_poly.type
_entity_poly.pdbx_seq_one_letter_code
_entity_poly.pdbx_strand_id
1 'polypeptide(L)' 'MTFEEWLIHHEPYDAAIRADGDVPWHERPEHLARITERLGLPAGTPAIDVRRTLFNRSKKETNR' A
#
# COMPACT_ATOMS: atom_id res chain seq x y z
N MET A 1 15.92 -2.00 -4.95
CA MET A 1 14.62 -2.51 -4.47
C MET A 1 13.52 -1.95 -5.33
N THR A 2 12.92 -2.81 -6.14
CA THR A 2 11.72 -2.55 -6.94
C THR A 2 10.45 -2.67 -6.09
N PHE A 3 9.31 -2.32 -6.67
CA PHE A 3 8.02 -2.51 -6.01
C PHE A 3 7.69 -4.00 -5.78
N GLU A 4 8.06 -4.87 -6.72
CA GLU A 4 7.82 -6.32 -6.62
C GLU A 4 8.66 -6.94 -5.50
N GLU A 5 9.95 -6.59 -5.41
CA GLU A 5 10.81 -7.04 -4.30
C GLU A 5 10.28 -6.56 -2.95
N TRP A 6 9.79 -5.32 -2.88
CA TRP A 6 9.18 -4.76 -1.67
C TRP A 6 7.88 -5.46 -1.29
N LEU A 7 7.04 -5.84 -2.27
CA LEU A 7 5.82 -6.60 -2.04
C LEU A 7 6.12 -7.97 -1.46
N ILE A 8 7.08 -8.70 -2.03
CA ILE A 8 7.48 -10.02 -1.52
C ILE A 8 7.96 -9.90 -0.08
N HIS A 9 8.73 -8.86 0.24
CA HIS A 9 9.18 -8.62 1.61
C HIS A 9 8.03 -8.27 2.57
N HIS A 10 6.95 -7.65 2.09
CA HIS A 10 5.78 -7.29 2.88
C HIS A 10 4.71 -8.37 2.98
N GLU A 11 4.73 -9.36 2.10
CA GLU A 11 3.75 -10.45 2.05
C GLU A 11 3.61 -11.20 3.38
N PRO A 12 4.69 -11.54 4.13
CA PRO A 12 4.57 -12.22 5.42
C PRO A 12 3.79 -11.42 6.47
N TYR A 13 3.91 -10.08 6.46
CA TYR A 13 3.16 -9.21 7.37
C TYR A 13 1.67 -9.22 7.02
N ASP A 14 1.34 -9.13 5.74
CA ASP A 14 -0.04 -9.17 5.28
C ASP A 14 -0.67 -10.55 5.52
N ALA A 15 0.11 -11.63 5.34
CA ALA A 15 -0.31 -13.00 5.64
C ALA A 15 -0.60 -13.19 7.13
N ALA A 16 0.23 -12.65 8.03
CA ALA A 16 0.00 -12.73 9.47
C ALA A 16 -1.31 -12.05 9.89
N ILE A 17 -1.62 -10.87 9.32
CA ILE A 17 -2.88 -10.16 9.59
C ILE A 17 -4.08 -10.98 9.11
N ARG A 18 -3.99 -11.55 7.91
CA ARG A 18 -5.07 -12.38 7.37
C ARG A 18 -5.25 -13.68 8.16
N ALA A 19 -4.17 -14.27 8.66
CA ALA A 19 -4.22 -15.46 9.51
C ALA A 19 -4.91 -15.19 10.86
N ASP A 20 -4.82 -13.96 11.37
CA ASP A 20 -5.55 -13.48 12.56
C ASP A 20 -7.05 -13.20 12.27
N GLY A 21 -7.47 -13.31 11.01
CA GLY A 21 -8.85 -13.03 10.57
C GLY A 21 -9.12 -11.55 10.32
N ASP A 22 -8.08 -10.73 10.22
CA ASP A 22 -8.19 -9.29 10.02
C ASP A 22 -7.71 -8.87 8.61
N VAL A 23 -7.91 -7.60 8.27
CA VAL A 23 -7.58 -7.03 6.95
C VAL A 23 -6.37 -6.10 7.06
N PRO A 24 -5.34 -6.26 6.21
CA PRO A 24 -4.22 -5.33 6.16
C PRO A 24 -4.70 -3.88 6.01
N TRP A 25 -4.09 -2.97 6.77
CA TRP A 25 -4.55 -1.58 6.87
C TRP A 25 -4.65 -0.85 5.52
N HIS A 26 -3.87 -1.25 4.52
CA HIS A 26 -3.87 -0.65 3.19
C HIS A 26 -4.93 -1.27 2.25
N GLU A 27 -5.60 -2.35 2.65
CA GLU A 27 -6.76 -2.92 1.95
C GLU A 27 -8.09 -2.45 2.57
N ARG A 28 -8.04 -1.79 3.73
CA ARG A 28 -9.23 -1.25 4.40
C ARG A 28 -9.84 -0.08 3.60
N PRO A 29 -11.16 -0.05 3.37
CA PRO A 29 -11.82 0.99 2.57
C PRO A 29 -11.59 2.41 3.11
N GLU A 30 -11.66 2.57 4.43
CA GLU A 30 -11.47 3.86 5.12
C GLU A 30 -10.06 4.44 4.92
N HIS A 31 -9.06 3.56 4.93
CA HIS A 31 -7.67 3.92 4.69
C HIS A 31 -7.41 4.18 3.22
N LEU A 32 -7.94 3.34 2.33
CA LEU A 32 -7.83 3.54 0.89
C LEU A 32 -8.38 4.90 0.49
N ALA A 33 -9.60 5.25 0.90
CA ALA A 33 -10.20 6.54 0.58
C ALA A 33 -9.33 7.72 1.03
N ARG A 34 -8.85 7.67 2.28
CA ARG A 34 -7.98 8.72 2.85
C ARG A 34 -6.64 8.82 2.12
N ILE A 35 -6.05 7.69 1.74
CA ILE A 35 -4.76 7.67 1.03
C ILE A 35 -4.95 8.13 -0.41
N THR A 36 -6.00 7.69 -1.11
CA THR A 36 -6.30 8.13 -2.48
C THR A 36 -6.52 9.64 -2.51
N GLU A 37 -7.25 10.20 -1.55
CA GLU A 37 -7.44 11.65 -1.43
C GLU A 37 -6.09 12.37 -1.22
N ARG A 38 -5.28 11.90 -0.26
CA ARG A 38 -3.95 12.47 0.02
C ARG A 38 -2.99 12.39 -1.17
N LEU A 39 -3.13 11.37 -2.01
CA LEU A 39 -2.32 11.16 -3.21
C LEU A 39 -2.91 11.81 -4.46
N GLY A 40 -4.12 12.37 -4.41
CA GLY A 40 -4.83 12.90 -5.58
C GLY A 40 -5.24 11.82 -6.58
N LEU A 41 -5.43 10.59 -6.12
CA LEU A 41 -5.85 9.45 -6.93
C LEU A 41 -7.39 9.37 -7.00
N PRO A 42 -7.97 8.83 -8.09
CA PRO A 42 -9.40 8.60 -8.20
C PRO A 42 -9.94 7.71 -7.06
N ALA A 43 -11.14 8.00 -6.59
CA ALA A 43 -11.86 7.11 -5.68
C ALA A 43 -12.06 5.75 -6.35
N GLY A 44 -11.87 4.66 -5.59
CA GLY A 44 -11.92 3.30 -6.12
C GLY A 44 -10.65 2.82 -6.82
N THR A 45 -9.55 3.58 -6.75
CA THR A 45 -8.24 3.09 -7.18
C THR A 45 -7.90 1.78 -6.45
N PRO A 46 -7.49 0.71 -7.15
CA PRO A 46 -7.14 -0.55 -6.53
C PRO A 46 -6.05 -0.41 -5.45
N ALA A 47 -6.14 -1.19 -4.38
CA ALA A 47 -5.19 -1.11 -3.27
C ALA A 47 -3.73 -1.30 -3.72
N ILE A 48 -3.51 -2.17 -4.70
CA ILE A 48 -2.17 -2.42 -5.26
C ILE A 48 -1.57 -1.17 -5.94
N ASP A 49 -2.39 -0.39 -6.64
CA ASP A 49 -1.96 0.86 -7.30
C ASP A 49 -1.68 1.97 -6.30
N VAL A 50 -2.47 2.02 -5.23
CA VAL A 50 -2.22 2.91 -4.09
C VAL A 50 -0.88 2.57 -3.43
N ARG A 51 -0.63 1.27 -3.15
CA ARG A 51 0.66 0.80 -2.60
C ARG A 51 1.83 1.16 -3.51
N ARG A 52 1.69 0.96 -4.82
CA ARG A 52 2.72 1.30 -5.81
C ARG A 52 3.04 2.80 -5.80
N THR A 53 2.01 3.65 -5.70
CA THR A 53 2.19 5.09 -5.62
C THR A 53 2.89 5.52 -4.33
N LEU A 54 2.51 4.94 -3.18
CA LEU A 54 3.19 5.17 -1.89
C LEU A 54 4.66 4.75 -1.95
N PHE A 55 4.95 3.58 -2.51
CA PHE A 55 6.31 3.08 -2.68
C PHE A 55 7.16 4.05 -3.53
N ASN A 56 6.63 4.46 -4.69
CA ASN A 56 7.30 5.39 -5.59
C ASN A 56 7.58 6.75 -4.92
N ARG A 57 6.64 7.25 -4.12
CA ARG A 57 6.81 8.49 -3.36
C ARG A 57 7.89 8.36 -2.29
N SER A 58 7.84 7.28 -1.49
CA SER A 58 8.86 6.98 -0.49
C SER A 58 10.26 6.90 -1.11
N LYS A 59 10.41 6.21 -2.25
CA LYS A 59 11.70 6.14 -2.94
C LYS A 59 12.19 7.49 -3.47
N LYS A 60 11.30 8.37 -3.94
CA LYS A 60 11.67 9.73 -4.31
C LYS A 60 12.12 10.58 -3.12
N GLU A 61 11.48 10.39 -1.96
CA GLU A 61 11.83 11.14 -0.72
C GLU A 61 13.11 10.62 -0.07
N THR A 62 13.40 9.31 -0.13
CA THR A 62 14.60 8.70 0.45
C THR A 62 15.87 8.93 -0.39
N ASN A 63 15.76 9.26 -1.68
CA ASN A 63 16.90 9.48 -2.57
C ASN A 63 17.31 10.97 -2.71
N ARG A 64 16.92 11.81 -1.74
CA ARG A 64 17.21 13.24 -1.67
C ARG A 64 18.30 13.52 -0.64
#